data_AF-A0A441TVU5-F1
#
_entry.id   AF-A0A441TVU5-F1
#
_cell.length_a   1.000
_cell.length_b   1.000
_cell.length_c   1.000
_cell.angle_alpha   90.00
_cell.angle_beta   90.00
_cell.angle_gamma   90.00
#
_symmetry.space_group_name_H-M   'P 1'
#
loop_
_entity.id
_entity.type
_entity.pdbx_description
1 polymer ?
#
loop_
_entity_poly.entity_id
_entity_poly.type
_entity_poly.pdbx_seq_one_letter_code
_entity_poly.pdbx_strand_id
1 'polypeptide(L)'
;MAAQWPSAGAPPRSSRLEEGEMTKNVFAGMWEIAAESGMNKSIARFPDVCMSPPSPPAGPIPIPYPDTSFSNNLKSASTTVKIGGKGAALAQKSYY
;
A
#
# COMPACT_ATOMS: atom_id res chain seq x y z
N MET A 1 20.35 39.56 -31.07
CA MET A 1 20.37 39.27 -29.62
C MET A 1 19.01 38.68 -29.26
N ALA A 2 18.90 37.36 -29.20
CA ALA A 2 17.71 36.66 -28.72
C ALA A 2 18.08 36.01 -27.38
N ALA A 3 17.31 36.29 -26.34
CA ALA A 3 17.53 35.74 -25.01
C ALA A 3 17.34 34.22 -25.05
N GLN A 4 18.41 33.50 -24.75
CA GLN A 4 18.45 32.06 -24.60
C GLN A 4 17.65 31.68 -23.34
N TRP A 5 16.45 31.12 -23.49
CA TRP A 5 15.79 30.42 -22.39
C TRP A 5 16.63 29.17 -22.05
N PRO A 6 16.97 28.92 -20.77
CA PRO A 6 17.55 27.64 -20.40
C PRO A 6 16.50 26.57 -20.63
N SER A 7 16.85 25.55 -21.42
CA SER A 7 16.03 24.36 -21.60
C SER A 7 15.77 23.75 -20.22
N ALA A 8 14.56 23.94 -19.69
CA ALA A 8 14.05 23.09 -18.64
C ALA A 8 14.13 21.66 -19.17
N GLY A 9 15.04 20.86 -18.59
CA GLY A 9 15.27 19.48 -19.00
C GLY A 9 13.95 18.75 -19.06
N ALA A 10 13.70 18.07 -20.17
CA ALA A 10 12.59 17.14 -20.29
C ALA A 10 12.58 16.21 -19.06
N PRO A 11 11.42 15.92 -18.45
CA PRO A 11 11.36 14.97 -17.36
C PRO A 11 12.00 13.65 -17.82
N PRO A 12 12.80 12.98 -16.96
CA PRO A 12 13.51 11.78 -17.34
C PRO A 12 12.52 10.75 -17.91
N ARG A 13 12.80 10.32 -19.13
CA ARG A 13 12.03 9.31 -19.87
C ARG A 13 11.92 8.05 -19.00
N SER A 14 10.69 7.60 -18.78
CA SER A 14 10.23 6.57 -17.85
C SER A 14 10.68 5.12 -18.16
N SER A 15 11.92 4.89 -18.57
CA SER A 15 12.35 3.58 -19.10
C SER A 15 13.46 2.90 -18.30
N ARG A 16 13.55 3.12 -16.99
CA ARG A 16 14.38 2.28 -16.12
C ARG A 16 13.55 1.86 -14.91
N LEU A 17 13.07 0.62 -14.97
CA LEU A 17 12.46 -0.09 -13.87
C LEU A 17 13.55 -0.28 -12.80
N GLU A 18 13.54 0.54 -11.75
CA GLU A 18 14.19 0.17 -10.50
C GLU A 18 13.13 -0.40 -9.55
N GLU A 19 13.26 -1.70 -9.33
CA GLU A 19 12.67 -2.42 -8.21
C GLU A 19 13.17 -1.76 -6.91
N GLY A 20 12.33 -0.94 -6.27
CA GLY A 20 12.67 -0.36 -4.95
C GLY A 20 12.09 1.01 -4.62
N GLU A 21 11.45 1.71 -5.56
CA GLU A 21 10.82 2.99 -5.23
C GLU A 21 9.48 2.74 -4.51
N MET A 22 9.48 2.95 -3.17
CA MET A 22 8.38 2.64 -2.24
C MET A 22 7.09 3.46 -2.44
N THR A 23 7.19 4.59 -3.14
CA THR A 23 6.09 5.52 -3.40
C THR A 23 5.90 5.67 -4.90
N LYS A 24 4.67 5.53 -5.37
CA LYS A 24 4.29 5.81 -6.75
C LYS A 24 3.52 7.12 -6.74
N ASN A 25 3.92 8.08 -7.57
CA ASN A 25 3.32 9.42 -7.65
C ASN A 25 1.89 9.41 -8.24
N VAL A 26 1.02 8.54 -7.74
CA VAL A 26 -0.35 8.30 -8.17
C VAL A 26 -1.26 8.49 -6.97
N PHE A 27 -1.98 9.61 -6.96
CA PHE A 27 -2.80 10.04 -5.84
C PHE A 27 -4.27 10.12 -6.26
N ALA A 28 -5.18 9.82 -5.33
CA ALA A 28 -6.59 10.19 -5.45
C ALA A 28 -6.97 11.06 -4.26
N GLY A 29 -7.40 12.29 -4.55
CA GLY A 29 -7.52 13.32 -3.51
C GLY A 29 -6.15 13.65 -2.92
N MET A 30 -6.03 13.54 -1.60
CA MET A 30 -4.80 13.86 -0.85
C MET A 30 -3.93 12.63 -0.54
N TRP A 31 -4.37 11.42 -0.90
CA TRP A 31 -3.74 10.17 -0.49
C TRP A 31 -3.22 9.37 -1.69
N GLU A 32 -2.09 8.70 -1.49
CA GLU A 32 -1.52 7.79 -2.49
C GLU A 32 -2.40 6.55 -2.64
N ILE A 33 -2.57 6.08 -3.87
CA ILE A 33 -3.34 4.86 -4.13
C ILE A 33 -2.52 3.63 -3.73
N ALA A 34 -3.12 2.77 -2.92
CA ALA A 34 -2.53 1.49 -2.57
C ALA A 34 -2.41 0.56 -3.79
N ALA A 35 -1.24 -0.03 -3.96
CA ALA A 35 -0.95 -1.00 -5.02
C ALA A 35 0.05 -2.05 -4.52
N GLU A 36 0.08 -3.20 -5.19
CA GLU A 36 0.98 -4.31 -4.86
C GLU A 36 2.47 -3.94 -5.06
N SER A 37 2.74 -2.90 -5.85
CA SER A 37 4.08 -2.33 -6.07
C SER A 37 4.53 -1.38 -4.95
N GLY A 38 3.65 -1.02 -4.02
CA GLY A 38 3.94 -0.09 -2.94
C GLY A 38 4.03 -0.76 -1.56
N MET A 39 4.35 0.04 -0.55
CA MET A 39 4.51 -0.37 0.86
C MET A 39 3.46 0.29 1.78
N ASN A 40 2.25 0.51 1.26
CA ASN A 40 1.14 1.04 2.06
C ASN A 40 0.80 0.06 3.17
N LYS A 41 0.56 0.57 4.38
CA LYS A 41 0.37 -0.24 5.59
C LYS A 41 -0.91 0.16 6.32
N SER A 42 -1.69 -0.84 6.69
CA SER A 42 -2.74 -0.70 7.68
C SER A 42 -2.11 -1.05 9.03
N ILE A 43 -1.92 -0.07 9.91
CA ILE A 43 -1.28 -0.27 11.22
C ILE A 43 -2.35 -0.31 12.29
N ALA A 44 -2.32 -1.35 13.14
CA ALA A 44 -3.19 -1.50 14.30
C ALA A 44 -4.67 -1.27 13.95
N ARG A 45 -5.10 -1.87 12.82
CA ARG A 45 -6.52 -1.84 12.44
C ARG A 45 -7.32 -2.71 13.41
N PHE A 46 -8.62 -2.41 13.51
CA PHE A 46 -9.58 -2.98 14.46
C PHE A 46 -9.11 -4.31 15.04
N PRO A 47 -8.65 -4.32 16.30
CA PRO A 47 -7.92 -5.46 16.83
C PRO A 47 -8.86 -6.65 16.95
N ASP A 48 -8.51 -7.76 16.32
CA ASP A 48 -9.25 -9.00 16.51
C ASP A 48 -9.14 -9.43 17.97
N VAL A 49 -10.31 -9.59 18.61
CA VAL A 49 -10.42 -10.07 19.99
C VAL A 49 -10.45 -11.59 19.95
N CYS A 50 -9.29 -12.22 20.07
CA CYS A 50 -9.26 -13.67 20.20
C CYS A 50 -9.52 -14.09 21.65
N MET A 51 -10.24 -15.20 21.82
CA MET A 51 -10.42 -15.85 23.11
C MET A 51 -9.13 -16.62 23.43
N SER A 52 -8.06 -15.90 23.77
CA SER A 52 -6.80 -16.52 24.16
C SER A 52 -7.09 -17.47 25.32
N PRO A 53 -6.90 -18.80 25.16
CA PRO A 53 -7.26 -19.75 26.19
C PRO A 53 -6.38 -19.50 27.42
N PRO A 54 -6.94 -19.07 28.57
CA PRO A 54 -6.18 -18.99 29.79
C PRO A 54 -6.09 -20.39 30.39
N SER A 55 -5.06 -20.65 31.20
CA SER A 55 -5.07 -21.80 32.09
C SER A 55 -6.25 -21.66 33.09
N PRO A 56 -6.97 -22.75 33.44
CA PRO A 56 -8.02 -22.70 34.47
C PRO A 56 -7.45 -22.09 35.76
N PRO A 57 -8.10 -21.09 36.41
CA PRO A 57 -9.56 -20.99 36.67
C PRO A 57 -10.24 -19.70 36.14
N ALA A 58 -9.56 -18.84 35.37
CA ALA A 58 -10.16 -17.63 34.80
C ALA A 58 -10.64 -17.90 33.36
N GLY A 59 -11.87 -17.53 33.03
CA GLY A 59 -12.45 -17.68 31.69
C GLY A 59 -11.74 -16.83 30.62
N PRO A 60 -12.06 -17.02 29.32
CA PRO A 60 -11.32 -16.42 28.22
C PRO A 60 -11.28 -14.89 28.31
N ILE A 61 -10.08 -14.34 28.22
CA ILE A 61 -9.81 -12.90 28.38
C ILE A 61 -9.83 -12.28 26.98
N PRO A 62 -10.67 -11.25 26.73
CA PRO A 62 -10.66 -10.54 25.46
C PRO A 62 -9.39 -9.70 25.34
N ILE A 63 -8.39 -10.18 24.60
CA ILE A 63 -7.14 -9.45 24.35
C ILE A 63 -7.18 -8.89 22.93
N PRO A 64 -7.16 -7.56 22.74
CA PRO A 64 -7.08 -6.96 21.42
C PRO A 64 -5.68 -7.15 20.84
N TYR A 65 -5.57 -7.91 19.75
CA TYR A 65 -4.31 -8.02 19.01
C TYR A 65 -4.30 -7.02 17.85
N PRO A 66 -3.28 -6.14 17.75
CA PRO A 66 -3.22 -5.19 16.66
C PRO A 66 -2.88 -5.89 15.36
N ASP A 67 -3.74 -5.74 14.35
CA ASP A 67 -3.47 -6.26 13.03
C ASP A 67 -2.68 -5.24 12.19
N THR A 68 -1.54 -5.68 11.69
CA THR A 68 -0.71 -4.93 10.74
C THR A 68 -0.66 -5.64 9.42
N SER A 69 -1.04 -4.96 8.35
CA SER A 69 -1.10 -5.57 7.04
C SER A 69 -0.49 -4.64 5.98
N PHE A 70 0.15 -5.21 4.96
CA PHE A 70 0.92 -4.50 3.93
C PHE A 70 0.32 -4.67 2.53
N SER A 71 0.36 -3.61 1.72
CA SER A 71 -0.17 -3.62 0.35
C SER A 71 0.64 -4.51 -0.61
N ASN A 72 1.88 -4.85 -0.28
CA ASN A 72 2.70 -5.76 -1.08
C ASN A 72 2.22 -7.22 -1.02
N ASN A 73 1.42 -7.60 0.00
CA ASN A 73 0.83 -8.93 0.15
C ASN A 73 -0.64 -8.98 -0.28
N LEU A 74 -1.01 -8.15 -1.27
CA LEU A 74 -2.36 -8.14 -1.81
C LEU A 74 -2.70 -9.51 -2.43
N LYS A 75 -3.74 -10.19 -1.91
CA LYS A 75 -4.19 -11.49 -2.45
C LYS A 75 -4.99 -11.37 -3.74
N SER A 76 -5.58 -10.22 -4.01
CA SER A 76 -6.42 -10.00 -5.19
C SER A 76 -6.27 -8.55 -5.64
N ALA A 77 -5.46 -8.30 -6.66
CA ALA A 77 -5.21 -6.96 -7.20
C ALA A 77 -6.02 -6.72 -8.51
N SER A 78 -6.12 -5.46 -8.93
CA SER A 78 -6.73 -5.11 -10.22
C SER A 78 -5.92 -5.66 -11.40
N THR A 79 -6.60 -6.26 -12.38
CA THR A 79 -5.96 -6.78 -13.61
C THR A 79 -5.81 -5.72 -14.69
N THR A 80 -6.66 -4.70 -14.69
CA THR A 80 -6.72 -3.65 -15.72
C THR A 80 -5.97 -2.38 -15.32
N VAL A 81 -6.06 -1.97 -14.05
CA VAL A 81 -5.43 -0.75 -13.55
C VAL A 81 -4.12 -1.10 -12.85
N LYS A 82 -3.01 -0.62 -13.41
CA LYS A 82 -1.65 -0.90 -12.91
C LYS A 82 -1.00 0.38 -12.41
N ILE A 83 -0.37 0.29 -11.24
CA ILE A 83 0.41 1.35 -10.59
C ILE A 83 1.79 0.77 -10.32
N GLY A 84 2.85 1.42 -10.81
CA GLY A 84 4.21 0.88 -10.70
C GLY A 84 4.38 -0.51 -11.33
N GLY A 85 3.62 -0.82 -12.38
CA GLY A 85 3.67 -2.11 -13.10
C GLY A 85 2.85 -3.25 -12.48
N LYS A 86 2.36 -3.10 -11.24
CA LYS A 86 1.52 -4.09 -10.56
C LYS A 86 0.09 -3.59 -10.36
N GLY A 87 -0.83 -4.50 -10.02
CA GLY A 87 -2.25 -4.16 -9.86
C GLY A 87 -2.51 -3.19 -8.70
N ALA A 88 -3.43 -2.25 -8.92
CA ALA A 88 -3.96 -1.37 -7.87
C ALA A 88 -4.85 -2.14 -6.89
N ALA A 89 -4.91 -1.69 -5.63
CA ALA A 89 -5.83 -2.21 -4.63
C ALA A 89 -7.26 -1.70 -4.88
N LEU A 90 -8.23 -2.60 -4.78
CA LEU A 90 -9.65 -2.36 -4.98
C LEU A 90 -10.39 -2.51 -3.66
N ALA A 91 -11.23 -1.53 -3.32
CA ALA A 91 -12.06 -1.58 -2.12
C ALA A 91 -12.91 -2.86 -2.10
N GLN A 92 -12.89 -3.56 -0.96
CA GLN A 92 -13.64 -4.80 -0.69
C GLN A 92 -13.37 -6.00 -1.62
N LYS A 93 -12.42 -5.88 -2.56
CA LYS A 93 -12.01 -6.97 -3.45
C LYS A 93 -10.56 -7.37 -3.20
N SER A 94 -9.72 -6.39 -2.88
CA SER A 94 -8.36 -6.61 -2.44
C SER A 94 -8.31 -6.74 -0.92
N TYR A 95 -7.69 -7.81 -0.44
CA TYR A 95 -7.50 -8.11 0.98
C TYR A 95 -6.05 -8.52 1.25
N TYR A 96 -5.61 -8.20 2.46
CA TYR A 96 -4.26 -8.37 2.97
C TYR A 96 -4.29 -8.35 4.51
#